data_AF-A0A3D6DDT1-F1
#
_entry.id   AF-A0A3D6DDT1-F1
#
_cell.length_a   1.000
_cell.length_b   1.000
_cell.length_c   1.000
_cell.angle_alpha   90.00
_cell.angle_beta   90.00
_cell.angle_gamma   90.00
#
_symmetry.space_group_name_H-M   'P 1'
#
loop_
_entity.id
_entity.type
_entity.pdbx_description
1 polymer ?
#
loop_
_entity_poly.entity_id
_entity_poly.type
_entity_poly.pdbx_seq_one_letter_code
_entity_poly.pdbx_strand_id
1 'polypeptide(L)'
;HLDRSKHWQVSQEFQSKGPEDRGCLATFDGKTWEIIERRQYTEVTGPEGVAPTAAGKDDPVWAIGWDKRSLRLQIMESGKFTTFLLPKGCLNNDAKHGWFTEWPRIRDIGEKDMLMDMHGMFFKFPKNFTASQCAGIEPISSHIRYIPDFCQWNGQLVLATDEASIQGNPMVGQPQSNLWFGQIEDLKKWGPRNAAGSIYMNDQVAAGVPSNPFLIHGFPRRVVHLAADKPVTFKLQIDREGNGKFEDYQSIQVNGYAHHIFPEDLKAQWVRVQTDQDCKA
;
A
#
# COMPACT_ATOMS: atom_id res chain seq x y z
N HIS A 1 -1.98 16.04 26.36
CA HIS A 1 -1.40 14.79 26.91
C HIS A 1 -0.46 14.07 25.93
N LEU A 2 -0.56 14.31 24.62
CA LEU A 2 0.26 13.65 23.58
C LEU A 2 1.68 14.23 23.39
N ASP A 3 1.97 15.47 23.83
CA ASP A 3 3.28 16.13 23.62
C ASP A 3 4.34 15.88 24.71
N ARG A 4 4.13 14.93 25.63
CA ARG A 4 5.14 14.64 26.67
C ARG A 4 6.03 13.50 26.21
N SER A 5 7.30 13.80 25.92
CA SER A 5 8.32 12.84 25.44
C SER A 5 8.40 11.54 26.25
N LYS A 6 8.15 11.59 27.56
CA LYS A 6 8.13 10.41 28.45
C LYS A 6 7.08 9.34 28.11
N HIS A 7 6.07 9.67 27.32
CA HIS A 7 5.03 8.73 26.89
C HIS A 7 5.32 8.12 25.51
N TRP A 8 6.39 8.57 24.83
CA TRP A 8 6.84 8.04 23.56
C TRP A 8 8.03 7.12 23.80
N GLN A 9 7.81 5.82 23.66
CA GLN A 9 8.87 4.85 23.59
C GLN A 9 9.19 4.61 22.11
N VAL A 10 10.31 5.18 21.71
CA VAL A 10 10.93 4.80 20.45
C VAL A 10 11.46 3.38 20.66
N SER A 11 11.08 2.43 19.80
CA SER A 11 11.62 1.06 19.86
C SER A 11 13.15 1.11 19.96
N GLN A 12 13.76 0.26 20.78
CA GLN A 12 15.22 0.24 20.95
C GLN A 12 15.96 -0.08 19.64
N GLU A 13 15.27 -0.67 18.67
CA GLU A 13 15.79 -0.99 17.34
C GLU A 13 15.67 0.18 16.35
N PHE A 14 14.94 1.25 16.72
CA PHE A 14 14.71 2.38 15.83
C PHE A 14 15.92 3.32 15.76
N GLN A 15 16.35 3.60 14.53
CA GLN A 15 17.31 4.65 14.21
C GLN A 15 16.67 5.56 13.17
N SER A 16 16.73 6.88 13.35
CA SER A 16 16.35 7.84 12.30
C SER A 16 17.41 7.78 11.19
N LYS A 17 17.06 7.18 10.05
CA LYS A 17 17.98 6.87 8.95
C LYS A 17 18.02 7.93 7.85
N GLY A 18 17.06 8.87 7.79
CA GLY A 18 17.15 9.95 6.81
C GLY A 18 15.87 10.72 6.49
N PRO A 19 15.86 11.46 5.36
CA PRO A 19 14.78 12.39 5.01
C PRO A 19 13.43 11.72 4.69
N GLU A 20 13.39 10.39 4.57
CA GLU A 20 12.17 9.60 4.37
C GLU A 20 11.40 9.33 5.68
N ASP A 21 12.02 9.54 6.86
CA ASP A 21 11.48 9.15 8.18
C ASP A 21 10.51 10.19 8.80
N ARG A 22 9.64 10.79 7.97
CA ARG A 22 8.82 11.95 8.38
C ARG A 22 7.45 11.61 8.94
N GLY A 23 6.85 10.47 8.60
CA GLY A 23 5.59 10.00 9.19
C GLY A 23 5.79 9.03 10.36
N CYS A 24 4.70 8.55 10.96
CA CYS A 24 4.74 7.68 12.12
C CYS A 24 3.53 6.71 12.12
N LEU A 25 3.80 5.40 12.14
CA LEU A 25 2.86 4.40 12.63
C LEU A 25 3.30 3.97 14.03
N ALA A 26 2.38 3.96 14.98
CA ALA A 26 2.65 3.60 16.37
C ALA A 26 1.48 2.85 16.98
N THR A 27 1.77 1.98 17.95
CA THR A 27 0.77 1.34 18.82
C THR A 27 0.72 2.05 20.17
N PHE A 28 -0.41 1.94 20.86
CA PHE A 28 -0.60 2.47 22.21
C PHE A 28 -1.17 1.39 23.11
N ASP A 29 -0.48 1.10 24.22
CA ASP A 29 -0.90 0.08 25.19
C ASP A 29 -1.86 0.63 26.29
N GLY A 30 -2.27 1.89 26.16
CA GLY A 30 -3.03 2.61 27.19
C GLY A 30 -2.18 3.52 28.09
N LYS A 31 -0.84 3.43 28.01
CA LYS A 31 0.10 4.23 28.82
C LYS A 31 1.26 4.81 28.01
N THR A 32 1.79 4.04 27.07
CA THR A 32 2.98 4.34 26.28
C THR A 32 2.73 4.04 24.81
N TRP A 33 3.26 4.93 23.96
CA TRP A 33 3.29 4.75 22.51
C TRP A 33 4.57 4.04 22.10
N GLU A 34 4.45 3.00 21.28
CA GLU A 34 5.58 2.32 20.64
C GLU A 34 5.57 2.63 19.14
N ILE A 35 6.68 3.14 18.62
CA ILE A 35 6.82 3.42 17.17
C ILE A 35 7.10 2.11 16.43
N ILE A 36 6.19 1.76 15.52
CA ILE A 36 6.32 0.59 14.64
C ILE A 36 7.13 0.93 13.39
N GLU A 37 6.81 2.05 12.74
CA GLU A 37 7.53 2.48 11.54
C GLU A 37 7.49 4.01 11.37
N ARG A 38 8.59 4.59 10.90
CA ARG A 38 8.66 6.00 10.49
C ARG A 38 8.49 6.15 8.98
N ARG A 39 7.25 6.03 8.52
CA ARG A 39 6.82 6.30 7.14
C ARG A 39 5.50 7.05 7.16
N GLN A 40 5.11 7.63 6.04
CA GLN A 40 3.83 8.31 5.92
C GLN A 40 2.71 7.27 5.98
N TYR A 41 1.74 7.48 6.87
CA TYR A 41 0.55 6.65 7.04
C TYR A 41 -0.67 7.57 7.14
N THR A 42 -1.82 7.13 6.62
CA THR A 42 -3.04 7.97 6.54
C THR A 42 -4.29 7.28 7.09
N GLU A 43 -4.18 6.01 7.43
CA GLU A 43 -5.33 5.19 7.80
C GLU A 43 -4.90 4.16 8.83
N VAL A 44 -5.79 3.94 9.80
CA VAL A 44 -5.74 2.82 10.74
C VAL A 44 -7.17 2.38 10.95
N THR A 45 -7.52 1.21 10.42
CA THR A 45 -8.91 0.72 10.37
C THR A 45 -8.94 -0.81 10.41
N GLY A 46 -10.12 -1.39 10.56
CA GLY A 46 -10.34 -2.84 10.53
C GLY A 46 -11.59 -3.21 9.74
N PRO A 47 -12.07 -4.47 9.88
CA PRO A 47 -13.21 -4.98 9.11
C PRO A 47 -14.51 -4.17 9.28
N GLU A 48 -14.72 -3.58 10.46
CA GLU A 48 -15.87 -2.72 10.80
C GLU A 48 -15.44 -1.27 11.03
N GLY A 49 -14.43 -0.82 10.27
CA GLY A 49 -13.87 0.51 10.43
C GLY A 49 -13.05 0.63 11.71
N VAL A 50 -13.26 1.70 12.47
CA VAL A 50 -12.61 1.90 13.79
C VAL A 50 -13.31 1.14 14.92
N ALA A 51 -14.46 0.52 14.65
CA ALA A 51 -15.19 -0.28 15.62
C ALA A 51 -14.66 -1.72 15.62
N PRO A 52 -14.60 -2.39 16.79
CA PRO A 52 -14.28 -3.81 16.85
C PRO A 52 -15.43 -4.66 16.31
N THR A 53 -15.10 -5.80 15.71
CA THR A 53 -16.05 -6.87 15.42
C THR A 53 -16.34 -7.69 16.68
N ALA A 54 -17.13 -8.76 16.55
CA ALA A 54 -17.31 -9.74 17.62
C ALA A 54 -16.00 -10.45 18.05
N ALA A 55 -14.98 -10.50 17.19
CA ALA A 55 -13.67 -11.05 17.53
C ALA A 55 -12.81 -10.08 18.35
N GLY A 56 -13.11 -8.77 18.30
CA GLY A 56 -12.53 -7.76 19.18
C GLY A 56 -11.01 -7.66 19.07
N LYS A 57 -10.29 -8.05 20.12
CA LYS A 57 -8.81 -7.97 20.15
C LYS A 57 -8.11 -8.83 19.10
N ASP A 58 -8.83 -9.81 18.54
CA ASP A 58 -8.32 -10.75 17.54
C ASP A 58 -8.63 -10.25 16.11
N ASP A 59 -9.28 -9.09 15.96
CA ASP A 59 -9.49 -8.45 14.67
C ASP A 59 -8.15 -8.01 14.05
N PRO A 60 -7.96 -8.20 12.72
CA PRO A 60 -6.84 -7.59 12.05
C PRO A 60 -7.01 -6.06 12.05
N VAL A 61 -5.93 -5.35 12.31
CA VAL A 61 -5.87 -3.90 12.11
C VAL A 61 -5.01 -3.62 10.88
N TRP A 62 -5.53 -2.81 9.98
CA TRP A 62 -4.88 -2.41 8.74
C TRP A 62 -4.45 -0.97 8.84
N ALA A 63 -3.23 -0.70 8.41
CA ALA A 63 -2.73 0.65 8.19
C ALA A 63 -2.18 0.77 6.78
N ILE A 64 -2.62 1.76 6.02
CA ILE A 64 -2.09 2.04 4.68
C ILE A 64 -1.32 3.35 4.70
N GLY A 65 -0.13 3.28 4.11
CA GLY A 65 0.81 4.38 4.01
C GLY A 65 1.60 4.30 2.73
N TRP A 66 2.72 5.01 2.68
CA TRP A 66 3.61 4.98 1.54
C TRP A 66 5.04 5.36 1.92
N ASP A 67 5.95 5.02 1.03
CA ASP A 67 7.26 5.64 0.91
C ASP A 67 7.52 6.01 -0.56
N LYS A 68 8.72 6.47 -0.91
CA LYS A 68 9.03 6.84 -2.30
C LYS A 68 8.92 5.68 -3.31
N ARG A 69 8.90 4.43 -2.84
CA ARG A 69 8.94 3.22 -3.65
C ARG A 69 7.52 2.73 -3.93
N SER A 70 6.71 2.63 -2.87
CA SER A 70 5.45 1.89 -2.91
C SER A 70 4.46 2.38 -1.87
N LEU A 71 3.21 1.96 -2.03
CA LEU A 71 2.27 1.92 -0.91
C LEU A 71 2.70 0.84 0.07
N ARG A 72 2.43 1.06 1.36
CA ARG A 72 2.81 0.18 2.47
C ARG A 72 1.56 -0.17 3.26
N LEU A 73 1.05 -1.37 3.06
CA LEU A 73 -0.07 -1.92 3.81
C LEU A 73 0.49 -2.73 4.98
N GLN A 74 0.31 -2.25 6.21
CA GLN A 74 0.66 -3.01 7.41
C GLN A 74 -0.58 -3.65 8.01
N ILE A 75 -0.43 -4.93 8.33
CA ILE A 75 -1.43 -5.76 8.98
C ILE A 75 -0.91 -6.09 10.36
N MET A 76 -1.67 -5.72 11.40
CA MET A 76 -1.41 -6.13 12.77
C MET A 76 -2.36 -7.27 13.14
N GLU A 77 -1.79 -8.39 13.57
CA GLU A 77 -2.53 -9.54 14.11
C GLU A 77 -1.82 -10.06 15.35
N SER A 78 -2.55 -10.23 16.45
CA SER A 78 -1.99 -10.68 17.73
C SER A 78 -0.71 -9.90 18.15
N GLY A 79 -0.68 -8.59 17.87
CA GLY A 79 0.45 -7.69 18.16
C GLY A 79 1.65 -7.81 17.21
N LYS A 80 1.59 -8.64 16.16
CA LYS A 80 2.64 -8.78 15.15
C LYS A 80 2.27 -8.03 13.88
N PHE A 81 3.26 -7.38 13.27
CA PHE A 81 3.10 -6.61 12.05
C PHE A 81 3.64 -7.36 10.84
N THR A 82 2.87 -7.37 9.76
CA THR A 82 3.31 -7.84 8.43
C THR A 82 3.08 -6.73 7.42
N THR A 83 4.09 -6.41 6.61
CA THR A 83 4.00 -5.38 5.57
C THR A 83 3.81 -6.01 4.19
N PHE A 84 2.85 -5.49 3.45
CA PHE A 84 2.63 -5.75 2.02
C PHE A 84 2.86 -4.45 1.24
N LEU A 85 3.42 -4.57 0.04
CA LEU A 85 3.70 -3.45 -0.85
C LEU A 85 2.72 -3.46 -2.03
N LEU A 86 2.21 -2.29 -2.38
CA LEU A 86 1.34 -2.12 -3.55
C LEU A 86 1.90 -1.03 -4.46
N PRO A 87 1.73 -1.16 -5.79
CA PRO A 87 2.14 -0.11 -6.72
C PRO A 87 1.22 1.11 -6.59
N LYS A 88 1.71 2.26 -7.06
CA LYS A 88 1.01 3.54 -7.06
C LYS A 88 0.44 3.82 -8.46
N GLY A 89 -0.82 4.25 -8.54
CA GLY A 89 -1.43 4.71 -9.79
C GLY A 89 -0.88 6.05 -10.26
N CYS A 90 -0.45 6.90 -9.33
CA CYS A 90 0.19 8.18 -9.59
C CYS A 90 1.17 8.56 -8.46
N LEU A 91 2.05 9.53 -8.73
CA LEU A 91 3.01 10.06 -7.75
C LEU A 91 2.58 11.43 -7.18
N ASN A 92 1.40 11.92 -7.56
CA ASN A 92 0.95 13.27 -7.18
C ASN A 92 0.69 13.40 -5.67
N ASN A 93 0.44 12.27 -4.98
CA ASN A 93 0.23 12.22 -3.54
C ASN A 93 1.49 11.82 -2.74
N ASP A 94 2.69 11.89 -3.35
CA ASP A 94 3.94 11.41 -2.75
C ASP A 94 4.70 12.49 -1.95
N ALA A 95 3.98 13.44 -1.35
CA ALA A 95 4.58 14.55 -0.61
C ALA A 95 5.31 14.04 0.64
N LYS A 96 6.64 14.27 0.71
CA LYS A 96 7.48 13.84 1.85
C LYS A 96 7.00 14.31 3.21
N HIS A 97 6.39 15.49 3.26
CA HIS A 97 5.89 16.09 4.50
C HIS A 97 4.48 15.63 4.87
N GLY A 98 3.83 14.81 4.04
CA GLY A 98 2.54 14.20 4.35
C GLY A 98 1.33 15.12 4.21
N TRP A 99 1.29 16.09 3.27
CA TRP A 99 0.07 16.89 3.05
C TRP A 99 -1.18 16.00 2.89
N PHE A 100 -1.02 14.87 2.22
CA PHE A 100 -2.14 14.01 1.84
C PHE A 100 -2.52 12.98 2.92
N THR A 101 -2.13 13.18 4.18
CA THR A 101 -2.37 12.21 5.26
C THR A 101 -3.77 12.24 5.87
N GLU A 102 -4.62 13.16 5.45
CA GLU A 102 -5.88 13.48 6.14
C GLU A 102 -7.12 12.75 5.60
N TRP A 103 -6.99 11.94 4.54
CA TRP A 103 -8.15 11.25 3.95
C TRP A 103 -8.19 9.77 4.33
N PRO A 104 -9.36 9.27 4.76
CA PRO A 104 -9.64 7.85 4.85
C PRO A 104 -9.33 7.15 3.54
N ARG A 105 -8.75 5.97 3.64
CA ARG A 105 -8.29 5.23 2.46
C ARG A 105 -9.00 3.92 2.26
N ILE A 106 -9.63 3.34 3.28
CA ILE A 106 -10.29 2.04 3.21
C ILE A 106 -11.67 2.17 3.85
N ARG A 107 -12.75 1.99 3.07
CA ARG A 107 -14.13 2.10 3.55
C ARG A 107 -15.00 0.93 3.14
N ASP A 108 -15.92 0.59 4.03
CA ASP A 108 -17.08 -0.21 3.66
C ASP A 108 -18.00 0.64 2.78
N ILE A 109 -18.37 0.08 1.63
CA ILE A 109 -19.25 0.69 0.63
C ILE A 109 -20.50 -0.17 0.38
N GLY A 110 -20.85 -1.04 1.33
CA GLY A 110 -22.03 -1.91 1.26
C GLY A 110 -21.86 -3.10 0.31
N GLU A 111 -20.63 -3.37 -0.12
CA GLU A 111 -20.26 -4.49 -0.99
C GLU A 111 -19.66 -5.64 -0.17
N LYS A 112 -19.45 -6.80 -0.82
CA LYS A 112 -18.74 -7.93 -0.20
C LYS A 112 -17.32 -7.53 0.24
N ASP A 113 -16.62 -6.84 -0.64
CA ASP A 113 -15.27 -6.32 -0.41
C ASP A 113 -15.36 -4.82 -0.14
N MET A 114 -14.45 -4.30 0.69
CA MET A 114 -14.29 -2.87 0.91
C MET A 114 -13.65 -2.21 -0.31
N LEU A 115 -13.75 -0.90 -0.38
CA LEU A 115 -13.02 -0.09 -1.36
C LEU A 115 -11.83 0.56 -0.67
N MET A 116 -10.65 0.42 -1.28
CA MET A 116 -9.47 1.19 -0.94
C MET A 116 -9.14 2.18 -2.06
N ASP A 117 -8.94 3.46 -1.75
CA ASP A 117 -8.36 4.42 -2.69
C ASP A 117 -7.05 4.97 -2.12
N MET A 118 -5.95 4.79 -2.86
CA MET A 118 -4.67 5.36 -2.47
C MET A 118 -3.80 5.65 -3.70
N HIS A 119 -3.22 6.85 -3.75
CA HIS A 119 -2.34 7.30 -4.82
C HIS A 119 -2.95 7.15 -6.23
N GLY A 120 -4.20 7.58 -6.40
CA GLY A 120 -4.87 7.64 -7.71
C GLY A 120 -5.25 6.27 -8.25
N MET A 121 -5.52 5.31 -7.36
CA MET A 121 -5.93 3.96 -7.73
C MET A 121 -6.92 3.41 -6.70
N PHE A 122 -8.05 2.96 -7.23
CA PHE A 122 -9.00 2.15 -6.50
C PHE A 122 -8.56 0.69 -6.48
N PHE A 123 -8.70 0.06 -5.32
CA PHE A 123 -8.49 -1.36 -5.11
C PHE A 123 -9.71 -1.96 -4.43
N LYS A 124 -10.09 -3.16 -4.88
CA LYS A 124 -10.92 -4.07 -4.11
C LYS A 124 -10.12 -4.51 -2.89
N PHE A 125 -10.70 -4.43 -1.70
CA PHE A 125 -10.03 -4.74 -0.44
C PHE A 125 -10.86 -5.74 0.38
N PRO A 126 -10.40 -7.00 0.54
CA PRO A 126 -11.17 -8.01 1.26
C PRO A 126 -11.35 -7.70 2.75
N LYS A 127 -12.57 -7.81 3.27
CA LYS A 127 -12.89 -7.58 4.69
C LYS A 127 -12.17 -8.53 5.65
N ASN A 128 -11.78 -9.71 5.16
CA ASN A 128 -11.09 -10.75 5.94
C ASN A 128 -9.59 -10.79 5.65
N PHE A 129 -9.01 -9.71 5.13
CA PHE A 129 -7.59 -9.68 4.78
C PHE A 129 -6.71 -9.82 6.03
N THR A 130 -5.86 -10.86 6.02
CA THR A 130 -4.88 -11.15 7.07
C THR A 130 -3.54 -11.51 6.45
N ALA A 131 -2.47 -11.59 7.24
CA ALA A 131 -1.17 -12.04 6.77
C ALA A 131 -1.21 -13.49 6.25
N SER A 132 -2.08 -14.33 6.81
CA SER A 132 -2.27 -15.73 6.39
C SER A 132 -3.37 -15.93 5.33
N GLN A 133 -4.26 -14.96 5.16
CA GLN A 133 -5.29 -14.88 4.11
C GLN A 133 -5.14 -13.54 3.38
N CYS A 134 -4.05 -13.41 2.63
CA CYS A 134 -3.64 -12.20 1.94
C CYS A 134 -4.03 -12.20 0.46
N ALA A 135 -5.05 -12.97 0.06
CA ALA A 135 -5.59 -12.97 -1.30
C ALA A 135 -6.56 -11.82 -1.54
N GLY A 136 -6.87 -11.54 -2.80
CA GLY A 136 -8.09 -10.81 -3.17
C GLY A 136 -7.97 -9.29 -3.32
N ILE A 137 -6.88 -8.67 -2.84
CA ILE A 137 -6.59 -7.28 -3.22
C ILE A 137 -6.37 -7.21 -4.73
N GLU A 138 -7.10 -6.30 -5.39
CA GLU A 138 -7.09 -6.19 -6.86
C GLU A 138 -7.33 -4.74 -7.29
N PRO A 139 -6.53 -4.19 -8.23
CA PRO A 139 -6.82 -2.87 -8.80
C PRO A 139 -8.14 -2.87 -9.59
N ILE A 140 -8.98 -1.87 -9.33
CA ILE A 140 -10.22 -1.61 -10.07
C ILE A 140 -9.92 -0.70 -11.25
N SER A 141 -9.40 0.50 -10.97
CA SER A 141 -9.08 1.52 -11.97
C SER A 141 -8.17 2.60 -11.38
N SER A 142 -7.41 3.27 -12.24
CA SER A 142 -6.75 4.53 -11.87
C SER A 142 -7.70 5.72 -12.03
N HIS A 143 -7.35 6.83 -11.39
CA HIS A 143 -8.01 8.13 -11.57
C HIS A 143 -7.04 9.27 -11.31
N ILE A 144 -7.43 10.46 -11.76
CA ILE A 144 -6.72 11.72 -11.54
C ILE A 144 -7.51 12.69 -10.64
N ARG A 145 -8.69 12.25 -10.17
CA ARG A 145 -9.52 13.02 -9.24
C ARG A 145 -8.93 12.93 -7.84
N TYR A 146 -9.10 13.99 -7.08
CA TYR A 146 -8.83 13.98 -5.66
C TYR A 146 -10.10 13.53 -4.94
N ILE A 147 -10.00 12.45 -4.16
CA ILE A 147 -11.15 11.81 -3.52
C ILE A 147 -10.89 11.82 -2.01
N PRO A 148 -11.51 12.77 -1.26
CA PRO A 148 -11.26 12.88 0.17
C PRO A 148 -11.96 11.83 1.02
N ASP A 149 -13.12 11.33 0.60
CA ASP A 149 -13.83 10.24 1.29
C ASP A 149 -14.87 9.63 0.35
N PHE A 150 -15.38 8.47 0.73
CA PHE A 150 -16.41 7.75 -0.01
C PHE A 150 -17.23 6.86 0.92
N CYS A 151 -18.48 6.63 0.56
CA CYS A 151 -19.38 5.79 1.33
C CYS A 151 -20.47 5.17 0.45
N GLN A 152 -21.24 4.28 1.07
CA GLN A 152 -22.53 3.87 0.53
C GLN A 152 -23.61 4.84 0.99
N TRP A 153 -24.50 5.20 0.07
CA TRP A 153 -25.74 5.89 0.42
C TRP A 153 -26.85 5.52 -0.56
N ASN A 154 -28.00 5.10 -0.02
CA ASN A 154 -29.20 4.76 -0.80
C ASN A 154 -28.96 3.75 -1.96
N GLY A 155 -28.13 2.73 -1.71
CA GLY A 155 -27.80 1.73 -2.73
C GLY A 155 -26.84 2.22 -3.83
N GLN A 156 -26.15 3.33 -3.60
CA GLN A 156 -25.16 3.89 -4.52
C GLN A 156 -23.81 4.06 -3.82
N LEU A 157 -22.74 3.96 -4.60
CA LEU A 157 -21.43 4.47 -4.22
C LEU A 157 -21.45 5.99 -4.37
N VAL A 158 -21.08 6.69 -3.30
CA VAL A 158 -20.93 8.14 -3.28
C VAL A 158 -19.47 8.48 -3.02
N LEU A 159 -18.88 9.28 -3.90
CA LEU A 159 -17.53 9.79 -3.76
C LEU A 159 -17.59 11.29 -3.51
N ALA A 160 -16.91 11.76 -2.47
CA ALA A 160 -16.53 13.17 -2.38
C ALA A 160 -15.38 13.41 -3.36
N THR A 161 -15.44 14.51 -4.10
CA THR A 161 -14.45 14.84 -5.12
C THR A 161 -14.02 16.30 -5.02
N ASP A 162 -12.73 16.57 -5.23
CA ASP A 162 -12.23 17.88 -5.61
C ASP A 162 -11.79 17.80 -7.08
N GLU A 163 -12.64 18.35 -7.95
CA GLU A 163 -12.48 18.31 -9.40
C GLU A 163 -11.39 19.26 -9.89
N ALA A 164 -11.23 20.37 -9.18
CA ALA A 164 -10.26 21.39 -9.51
C ALA A 164 -9.92 22.20 -8.26
N SER A 165 -8.63 22.20 -7.90
CA SER A 165 -8.11 22.98 -6.79
C SER A 165 -7.35 24.21 -7.30
N ILE A 166 -7.38 25.31 -6.52
CA ILE A 166 -6.59 26.52 -6.86
C ILE A 166 -5.09 26.21 -6.89
N GLN A 167 -4.60 25.22 -6.13
CA GLN A 167 -3.17 24.84 -5.90
C GLN A 167 -2.16 25.21 -7.01
N GLY A 168 -1.86 26.51 -7.17
CA GLY A 168 -1.06 27.03 -8.28
C GLY A 168 -1.69 26.95 -9.68
N ASN A 169 -2.95 26.53 -9.84
CA ASN A 169 -3.66 26.47 -11.12
C ASN A 169 -4.34 27.83 -11.44
N PRO A 170 -3.81 28.62 -12.40
CA PRO A 170 -4.34 29.95 -12.73
C PRO A 170 -5.69 29.91 -13.46
N MET A 171 -6.11 28.73 -13.94
CA MET A 171 -7.39 28.54 -14.63
C MET A 171 -8.55 28.27 -13.66
N VAL A 172 -8.25 28.05 -12.38
CA VAL A 172 -9.25 27.72 -11.35
C VAL A 172 -9.47 28.96 -10.49
N GLY A 173 -10.58 29.67 -10.73
CA GLY A 173 -10.95 30.86 -9.95
C GLY A 173 -11.37 30.55 -8.51
N GLN A 174 -11.85 29.33 -8.25
CA GLN A 174 -12.22 28.82 -6.92
C GLN A 174 -12.16 27.28 -6.89
N PRO A 175 -11.91 26.62 -5.74
CA PRO A 175 -11.97 25.17 -5.63
C PRO A 175 -13.34 24.63 -6.02
N GLN A 176 -13.38 23.48 -6.68
CA GLN A 176 -14.61 22.84 -7.17
C GLN A 176 -14.78 21.47 -6.52
N SER A 177 -15.43 21.45 -5.36
CA SER A 177 -15.83 20.22 -4.69
C SER A 177 -17.19 19.75 -5.17
N ASN A 178 -17.35 18.45 -5.38
CA ASN A 178 -18.62 17.87 -5.80
C ASN A 178 -18.82 16.46 -5.21
N LEU A 179 -20.04 15.95 -5.34
CA LEU A 179 -20.36 14.55 -5.08
C LEU A 179 -20.56 13.82 -6.41
N TRP A 180 -19.93 12.66 -6.54
CA TRP A 180 -20.22 11.74 -7.61
C TRP A 180 -21.07 10.59 -7.06
N PHE A 181 -22.13 10.23 -7.78
CA PHE A 181 -23.02 9.13 -7.45
C PHE A 181 -22.97 8.10 -8.57
N GLY A 182 -22.75 6.83 -8.23
CA GLY A 182 -22.73 5.76 -9.21
C GLY A 182 -22.66 4.39 -8.57
N GLN A 183 -22.11 3.44 -9.30
CA GLN A 183 -21.92 2.06 -8.85
C GLN A 183 -20.43 1.67 -8.94
N ILE A 184 -20.01 0.64 -8.21
CA ILE A 184 -18.63 0.15 -8.27
C ILE A 184 -18.22 -0.27 -9.69
N GLU A 185 -19.16 -0.80 -10.48
CA GLU A 185 -18.94 -1.16 -11.89
C GLU A 185 -18.65 0.04 -12.79
N ASP A 186 -19.08 1.24 -12.41
CA ASP A 186 -18.76 2.44 -13.17
C ASP A 186 -17.29 2.84 -13.02
N LEU A 187 -16.68 2.57 -11.86
CA LEU A 187 -15.26 2.86 -11.63
C LEU A 187 -14.36 2.12 -12.63
N LYS A 188 -14.71 0.88 -12.99
CA LYS A 188 -13.96 0.07 -13.97
C LYS A 188 -13.82 0.73 -15.34
N LYS A 189 -14.67 1.71 -15.66
CA LYS A 189 -14.66 2.46 -16.93
C LYS A 189 -13.83 3.75 -16.86
N TRP A 190 -13.27 4.10 -15.70
CA TRP A 190 -12.60 5.38 -15.49
C TRP A 190 -11.21 5.40 -16.13
N GLY A 191 -10.21 4.87 -15.42
CA GLY A 191 -8.83 4.84 -15.86
C GLY A 191 -8.28 3.43 -15.98
N PRO A 192 -7.19 3.22 -16.75
CA PRO A 192 -6.57 1.92 -16.90
C PRO A 192 -5.98 1.43 -15.56
N ARG A 193 -5.81 0.12 -15.42
CA ARG A 193 -5.08 -0.49 -14.30
C ARG A 193 -3.57 -0.39 -14.52
N ASN A 194 -3.08 0.85 -14.61
CA ASN A 194 -1.65 1.16 -14.74
C ASN A 194 -1.14 1.68 -13.40
N ALA A 195 -0.07 1.07 -12.91
CA ALA A 195 0.60 1.49 -11.69
C ALA A 195 2.08 1.13 -11.76
N ALA A 196 2.89 1.81 -10.96
CA ALA A 196 4.30 1.52 -10.82
C ALA A 196 4.70 1.58 -9.35
N GLY A 197 5.73 0.83 -8.98
CA GLY A 197 6.31 0.86 -7.65
C GLY A 197 7.61 0.09 -7.62
N SER A 198 8.24 0.04 -6.46
CA SER A 198 9.49 -0.69 -6.28
C SER A 198 9.54 -1.38 -4.93
N ILE A 199 10.23 -2.52 -4.86
CA ILE A 199 10.54 -3.17 -3.59
C ILE A 199 11.77 -2.48 -2.97
N TYR A 200 12.80 -2.30 -3.79
CA TYR A 200 14.04 -1.60 -3.47
C TYR A 200 14.27 -0.46 -4.47
N MET A 201 14.94 0.60 -4.03
CA MET A 201 15.34 1.72 -4.86
C MET A 201 16.64 2.33 -4.33
N ASN A 202 17.76 1.80 -4.83
CA ASN A 202 19.11 2.10 -4.34
C ASN A 202 19.29 1.77 -2.85
N ASP A 203 18.69 0.68 -2.39
CA ASP A 203 18.72 0.20 -1.01
C ASP A 203 19.77 -0.89 -0.82
N GLN A 204 20.26 -1.02 0.42
CA GLN A 204 21.05 -2.19 0.79
C GLN A 204 20.12 -3.39 0.96
N VAL A 205 20.47 -4.48 0.29
CA VAL A 205 19.75 -5.75 0.30
C VAL A 205 20.68 -6.81 0.87
N ALA A 206 20.22 -7.53 1.89
CA ALA A 206 20.96 -8.63 2.48
C ALA A 206 20.72 -9.93 1.71
N ALA A 207 21.79 -10.68 1.46
CA ALA A 207 21.74 -12.01 0.87
C ALA A 207 20.80 -12.90 1.69
N GLY A 208 20.05 -13.77 1.02
CA GLY A 208 19.27 -14.76 1.76
C GLY A 208 17.93 -14.25 2.30
N VAL A 209 17.72 -12.94 2.38
CA VAL A 209 16.54 -12.34 3.04
C VAL A 209 15.45 -12.02 2.01
N PRO A 210 14.26 -12.64 2.11
CA PRO A 210 13.14 -12.29 1.24
C PRO A 210 12.63 -10.88 1.53
N SER A 211 12.28 -10.15 0.47
CA SER A 211 11.62 -8.86 0.57
C SER A 211 10.18 -8.99 1.09
N ASN A 212 9.59 -7.85 1.43
CA ASN A 212 8.14 -7.77 1.61
C ASN A 212 7.42 -8.17 0.31
N PRO A 213 6.25 -8.84 0.40
CA PRO A 213 5.40 -9.15 -0.75
C PRO A 213 4.96 -7.88 -1.49
N PHE A 214 4.93 -7.94 -2.82
CA PHE A 214 4.51 -6.87 -3.71
C PHE A 214 3.35 -7.34 -4.58
N LEU A 215 2.28 -6.55 -4.64
CA LEU A 215 1.05 -6.90 -5.36
C LEU A 215 1.30 -6.97 -6.87
N ILE A 216 0.98 -8.12 -7.47
CA ILE A 216 1.00 -8.30 -8.94
C ILE A 216 -0.34 -8.77 -9.51
N HIS A 217 -1.31 -9.10 -8.67
CA HIS A 217 -2.64 -9.52 -9.09
C HIS A 217 -3.43 -8.39 -9.75
N GLY A 218 -4.26 -8.72 -10.74
CA GLY A 218 -5.19 -7.81 -11.40
C GLY A 218 -4.57 -6.81 -12.38
N PHE A 219 -3.24 -6.79 -12.53
CA PHE A 219 -2.58 -5.98 -13.55
C PHE A 219 -2.44 -6.76 -14.86
N PRO A 220 -2.90 -6.23 -16.01
CA PRO A 220 -2.99 -6.99 -17.26
C PRO A 220 -1.63 -7.31 -17.88
N ARG A 221 -0.63 -6.43 -17.71
CA ARG A 221 0.73 -6.61 -18.21
C ARG A 221 1.71 -6.19 -17.12
N ARG A 222 2.73 -7.00 -16.90
CA ARG A 222 3.63 -6.87 -15.75
C ARG A 222 5.06 -7.06 -16.21
N VAL A 223 5.91 -6.14 -15.78
CA VAL A 223 7.36 -6.22 -15.98
C VAL A 223 8.02 -5.88 -14.65
N VAL A 224 9.06 -6.64 -14.30
CA VAL A 224 9.97 -6.30 -13.21
C VAL A 224 11.30 -5.87 -13.81
N HIS A 225 11.84 -4.78 -13.29
CA HIS A 225 13.19 -4.31 -13.58
C HIS A 225 14.08 -4.62 -12.39
N LEU A 226 15.23 -5.23 -12.66
CA LEU A 226 16.18 -5.66 -11.66
C LEU A 226 17.49 -4.95 -11.94
N ALA A 227 18.03 -4.26 -10.93
CA ALA A 227 19.30 -3.57 -11.01
C ALA A 227 20.10 -3.86 -9.75
N ALA A 228 21.42 -3.95 -9.90
CA ALA A 228 22.34 -4.13 -8.79
C ALA A 228 23.69 -3.49 -9.10
N ASP A 229 24.40 -3.08 -8.05
CA ASP A 229 25.74 -2.49 -8.12
C ASP A 229 26.86 -3.49 -8.49
N LYS A 230 26.57 -4.79 -8.48
CA LYS A 230 27.50 -5.87 -8.83
C LYS A 230 26.75 -7.11 -9.34
N PRO A 231 27.46 -8.10 -9.94
CA PRO A 231 26.87 -9.36 -10.35
C PRO A 231 26.19 -10.10 -9.19
N VAL A 232 24.87 -10.26 -9.27
CA VAL A 232 24.04 -11.00 -8.29
C VAL A 232 22.94 -11.78 -9.00
N THR A 233 22.44 -12.82 -8.35
CA THR A 233 21.24 -13.53 -8.79
C THR A 233 20.04 -13.08 -7.98
N PHE A 234 19.05 -12.49 -8.65
CA PHE A 234 17.74 -12.26 -8.05
C PHE A 234 16.87 -13.50 -8.22
N LYS A 235 16.37 -14.02 -7.10
CA LYS A 235 15.36 -15.06 -7.05
C LYS A 235 14.00 -14.41 -6.82
N LEU A 236 13.13 -14.52 -7.82
CA LEU A 236 11.72 -14.15 -7.72
C LEU A 236 10.94 -15.32 -7.12
N GLN A 237 10.15 -15.03 -6.10
CA GLN A 237 9.21 -15.98 -5.50
C GLN A 237 7.80 -15.43 -5.60
N ILE A 238 6.82 -16.31 -5.78
CA ILE A 238 5.41 -15.91 -5.92
C ILE A 238 4.54 -16.64 -4.91
N ASP A 239 3.51 -15.94 -4.43
CA ASP A 239 2.38 -16.56 -3.74
C ASP A 239 1.20 -16.56 -4.72
N ARG A 240 0.76 -17.75 -5.10
CA ARG A 240 -0.31 -17.92 -6.09
C ARG A 240 -1.69 -17.67 -5.52
N GLU A 241 -1.89 -18.09 -4.29
CA GLU A 241 -3.21 -18.22 -3.66
C GLU A 241 -3.48 -17.08 -2.67
N GLY A 242 -2.46 -16.30 -2.30
CA GLY A 242 -2.56 -15.30 -1.24
C GLY A 242 -2.74 -15.95 0.12
N ASN A 243 -1.96 -17.00 0.41
CA ASN A 243 -2.01 -17.74 1.67
C ASN A 243 -0.69 -17.65 2.47
N GLY A 244 0.22 -16.76 2.04
CA GLY A 244 1.53 -16.54 2.64
C GLY A 244 2.59 -17.58 2.25
N LYS A 245 2.26 -18.57 1.42
CA LYS A 245 3.21 -19.60 0.95
C LYS A 245 3.81 -19.19 -0.38
N PHE A 246 5.09 -18.86 -0.34
CA PHE A 246 5.86 -18.47 -1.52
C PHE A 246 6.61 -19.67 -2.11
N GLU A 247 6.52 -19.83 -3.43
CA GLU A 247 7.32 -20.78 -4.20
C GLU A 247 8.36 -20.06 -5.06
N ASP A 248 9.47 -20.74 -5.34
CA ASP A 248 10.48 -20.25 -6.29
C ASP A 248 9.88 -20.20 -7.70
N TYR A 249 9.90 -19.02 -8.31
CA TYR A 249 9.35 -18.81 -9.66
C TYR A 249 10.45 -18.73 -10.71
N GLN A 250 11.44 -17.85 -10.51
CA GLN A 250 12.51 -17.65 -11.48
C GLN A 250 13.77 -17.09 -10.83
N SER A 251 14.94 -17.53 -11.30
CA SER A 251 16.24 -16.96 -10.93
C SER A 251 16.82 -16.21 -12.12
N ILE A 252 17.24 -14.97 -11.91
CA ILE A 252 17.73 -14.08 -12.96
C ILE A 252 19.08 -13.55 -12.52
N GLN A 253 20.12 -13.87 -13.29
CA GLN A 253 21.45 -13.27 -13.10
C GLN A 253 21.42 -11.83 -13.60
N VAL A 254 21.89 -10.90 -12.78
CA VAL A 254 21.92 -9.47 -13.06
C VAL A 254 23.35 -8.98 -12.89
N ASN A 255 23.91 -8.45 -13.97
CA ASN A 255 25.16 -7.72 -13.96
C ASN A 255 24.87 -6.27 -14.39
N GLY A 256 24.55 -5.42 -13.42
CA GLY A 256 24.06 -4.06 -13.66
C GLY A 256 22.54 -3.98 -13.82
N TYR A 257 21.99 -4.59 -14.88
CA TYR A 257 20.55 -4.51 -15.18
C TYR A 257 20.01 -5.74 -15.90
N ALA A 258 18.80 -6.15 -15.55
CA ALA A 258 17.96 -7.05 -16.33
C ALA A 258 16.48 -6.68 -16.16
N HIS A 259 15.62 -7.28 -16.99
CA HIS A 259 14.18 -7.20 -16.80
C HIS A 259 13.54 -8.55 -17.08
N HIS A 260 12.35 -8.76 -16.53
CA HIS A 260 11.52 -9.93 -16.81
C HIS A 260 10.08 -9.52 -17.02
N ILE A 261 9.50 -9.97 -18.12
CA ILE A 261 8.08 -9.77 -18.43
C ILE A 261 7.35 -11.02 -17.92
N PHE A 262 6.42 -10.84 -17.00
CA PHE A 262 5.61 -11.95 -16.52
C PHE A 262 4.59 -12.35 -17.59
N PRO A 263 4.34 -13.67 -17.80
CA PRO A 263 3.27 -14.12 -18.67
C PRO A 263 1.93 -13.50 -18.28
N GLU A 264 1.10 -13.14 -19.26
CA GLU A 264 -0.21 -12.52 -18.99
C GLU A 264 -1.14 -13.48 -18.21
N ASP A 265 -1.00 -14.78 -18.45
CA ASP A 265 -1.77 -15.85 -17.81
C ASP A 265 -1.20 -16.30 -16.45
N LEU A 266 -0.05 -15.74 -16.01
CA LEU A 266 0.52 -16.07 -14.71
C LEU A 266 -0.43 -15.63 -13.59
N LYS A 267 -1.05 -16.62 -12.95
CA LYS A 267 -1.87 -16.43 -11.75
C LYS A 267 -0.97 -16.37 -10.53
N ALA A 268 -0.84 -15.18 -9.98
CA ALA A 268 -0.17 -14.93 -8.71
C ALA A 268 -0.77 -13.72 -7.99
N GLN A 269 -0.91 -13.81 -6.67
CA GLN A 269 -1.34 -12.71 -5.83
C GLN A 269 -0.17 -11.75 -5.59
N TRP A 270 0.94 -12.30 -5.10
CA TRP A 270 2.11 -11.55 -4.68
C TRP A 270 3.39 -12.05 -5.37
N VAL A 271 4.35 -11.15 -5.53
CA VAL A 271 5.74 -11.49 -5.81
C VAL A 271 6.62 -10.95 -4.69
N ARG A 272 7.71 -11.64 -4.37
CA ARG A 272 8.79 -11.09 -3.55
C ARG A 272 10.12 -11.48 -4.16
N VAL A 273 11.19 -10.85 -3.70
CA VAL A 273 12.52 -11.08 -4.25
C VAL A 273 13.53 -11.35 -3.14
N GLN A 274 14.54 -12.14 -3.46
CA GLN A 274 15.69 -12.44 -2.62
C GLN A 274 16.94 -12.39 -3.49
N THR A 275 18.06 -11.92 -2.96
CA THR A 275 19.36 -11.98 -3.64
C THR A 275 20.23 -13.09 -3.05
N ASP A 276 21.13 -13.63 -3.86
CA ASP A 276 22.13 -14.61 -3.43
C ASP A 276 23.33 -13.98 -2.70
N GLN A 277 23.51 -12.67 -2.84
CA GLN A 277 24.58 -11.88 -2.24
C GLN A 277 24.05 -10.55 -1.71
N ASP A 278 24.74 -9.98 -0.73
CA ASP A 278 24.50 -8.62 -0.27
C ASP A 278 24.76 -7.68 -1.43
N CYS A 279 23.90 -6.71 -1.70
CA CYS A 279 24.10 -5.75 -2.79
C CYS A 279 23.34 -4.45 -2.55
N LYS A 280 23.59 -3.47 -3.40
CA LYS A 280 22.73 -2.29 -3.51
C LYS A 280 21.82 -2.44 -4.73
N ALA A 281 20.50 -2.42 -4.52
CA ALA A 281 19.48 -2.60 -5.56
C ALA A 281 18.46 -1.46 -5.58
#